data_AF-A0A952TBI5-F1
#
_entry.id   AF-A0A952TBI5-F1
#
_cell.length_a   1.000
_cell.length_b   1.000
_cell.length_c   1.000
_cell.angle_alpha   90.00
_cell.angle_beta   90.00
_cell.angle_gamma   90.00
#
_symmetry.space_group_name_H-M   'P 1'
#
loop_
_entity.id
_entity.type
_entity.pdbx_description
1 polymer ?
#
loop_
_entity_poly.entity_id
_entity_poly.type
_entity_poly.pdbx_seq_one_letter_code
_entity_poly.pdbx_strand_id
1 'polypeptide(L)'
;MGQQQLLLIVLGVIIVGIAIVVAVNLYTANLIRSNEESLTAETLNVGGLAQIYYNKPYALAGGQGTFIGFAIPPKVADSENGVFTVESVSEREITIKGLGKIKDTENKVAQSTIIVTPYSLTLSELVRVDAEDE
;
A
#
# COMPACT_ATOMS: atom_id res chain seq x y z
N MET A 1 5.66 52.02 24.19
CA MET A 1 5.41 51.55 22.80
C MET A 1 6.28 50.35 22.42
N GLY A 2 7.59 50.31 22.74
CA GLY A 2 8.44 49.13 22.46
C GLY A 2 7.98 47.83 23.15
N GLN A 3 7.45 47.89 24.37
CA GLN A 3 6.96 46.71 25.10
C GLN A 3 5.72 46.04 24.46
N GLN A 4 4.79 46.83 23.88
CA GLN A 4 3.62 46.28 23.19
C GLN A 4 3.98 45.71 21.81
N GLN A 5 4.89 46.35 21.09
CA GLN A 5 5.38 45.85 19.80
C GLN A 5 6.18 44.54 19.97
N LEU A 6 6.99 44.42 21.02
CA LEU A 6 7.69 43.17 21.33
C LEU A 6 6.72 42.02 21.62
N LEU A 7 5.63 42.28 22.34
CA LEU A 7 4.60 41.26 22.61
C LEU A 7 3.91 40.76 21.34
N LEU A 8 3.61 41.64 20.39
CA LEU A 8 2.96 41.25 19.14
C LEU A 8 3.87 40.40 18.25
N ILE A 9 5.18 40.68 18.23
CA ILE A 9 6.15 39.86 17.49
C ILE A 9 6.24 38.47 18.11
N VAL A 10 6.35 38.39 19.44
CA VAL A 10 6.42 37.10 20.16
C VAL A 10 5.17 36.27 19.90
N LEU A 11 3.98 36.89 19.94
CA LEU A 11 2.73 36.22 19.63
C LEU A 11 2.71 35.66 18.20
N GLY A 12 3.18 36.44 17.22
CA GLY A 12 3.28 36.01 15.83
C GLY A 12 4.19 34.79 15.64
N VAL A 13 5.36 34.78 16.28
CA VAL A 13 6.32 33.67 16.19
C VAL A 13 5.76 32.39 16.83
N ILE A 14 5.02 32.49 17.94
CA ILE A 14 4.39 31.34 18.58
C ILE A 14 3.38 30.67 17.63
N ILE A 15 2.56 31.48 16.95
CA ILE A 15 1.56 30.97 16.00
C ILE A 15 2.23 30.25 14.83
N VAL A 16 3.27 30.87 14.24
CA VAL A 16 4.03 30.25 13.14
C VAL A 16 4.72 28.96 13.59
N GLY A 17 5.28 28.93 14.79
CA GLY A 17 5.94 27.73 15.35
C GLY A 17 5.01 26.52 15.43
N ILE A 18 3.79 26.71 15.94
CA ILE A 18 2.78 25.64 16.04
C ILE A 18 2.30 25.22 14.64
N ALA A 19 2.10 26.19 13.74
CA ALA A 19 1.64 25.91 12.38
C ALA A 19 2.60 24.99 11.61
N ILE A 20 3.91 25.17 11.77
CA ILE A 20 4.93 24.34 11.11
C ILE A 20 4.84 22.88 11.59
N VAL A 21 4.73 22.65 12.90
CA VAL A 21 4.66 21.29 13.47
C VAL A 21 3.40 20.57 12.99
N VAL A 22 2.25 21.25 13.00
CA VAL A 22 0.99 20.68 12.50
C VAL A 22 1.08 20.39 10.99
N ALA A 23 1.65 21.30 10.21
CA ALA A 23 1.81 21.11 8.77
C ALA A 23 2.67 19.89 8.42
N VAL A 24 3.79 19.69 9.13
CA VAL A 24 4.67 18.52 8.93
C VAL A 24 3.95 17.21 9.30
N ASN A 25 3.22 17.20 10.41
CA ASN A 25 2.46 16.02 10.83
C ASN A 25 1.37 15.66 9.82
N LEU A 26 0.63 16.66 9.33
CA LEU A 26 -0.40 16.46 8.31
C LEU A 26 0.19 15.97 6.98
N TYR A 27 1.32 16.54 6.57
CA TYR A 27 2.02 16.11 5.35
C TYR A 27 2.43 14.64 5.43
N THR A 28 3.04 14.22 6.55
CA THR A 28 3.46 12.83 6.79
C THR A 28 2.25 11.88 6.78
N ALA A 29 1.17 12.26 7.46
CA ALA A 29 -0.07 11.47 7.46
C ALA A 29 -0.67 11.32 6.06
N ASN A 30 -0.63 12.37 5.25
CA ASN A 30 -1.12 12.33 3.86
C ASN A 30 -0.26 11.44 2.97
N LEU A 31 1.07 11.44 3.15
CA LEU A 31 1.96 10.53 2.41
C LEU A 31 1.66 9.07 2.71
N ILE A 32 1.54 8.72 4.00
CA ILE A 32 1.21 7.36 4.43
C ILE A 32 -0.12 6.92 3.83
N ARG A 33 -1.16 7.77 3.94
CA ARG A 33 -2.48 7.47 3.40
C ARG A 33 -2.49 7.30 1.88
N SER A 34 -1.81 8.19 1.16
CA SER A 34 -1.72 8.10 -0.31
C SER A 34 -1.04 6.81 -0.76
N ASN A 35 -0.03 6.35 0.00
CA ASN A 35 0.63 5.07 -0.25
C ASN A 35 -0.28 3.88 0.08
N GLU A 36 -1.02 3.92 1.19
CA GLU A 36 -2.02 2.89 1.54
C GLU A 36 -3.11 2.75 0.45
N GLU A 37 -3.59 3.87 -0.10
CA GLU A 37 -4.57 3.89 -1.19
C GLU A 37 -3.97 3.33 -2.50
N SER A 38 -2.73 3.72 -2.83
CA SER A 38 -2.02 3.22 -4.02
C SER A 38 -1.69 1.73 -3.92
N LEU A 39 -1.20 1.27 -2.76
CA LEU A 39 -0.93 -0.13 -2.47
C LEU A 39 -2.20 -0.98 -2.62
N THR A 40 -3.33 -0.49 -2.12
CA THR A 40 -4.63 -1.18 -2.25
C THR A 40 -5.05 -1.30 -3.72
N ALA A 41 -4.92 -0.21 -4.49
CA ALA A 41 -5.26 -0.21 -5.91
C ALA A 41 -4.37 -1.17 -6.73
N GLU A 42 -3.07 -1.20 -6.44
CA GLU A 42 -2.13 -2.13 -7.07
C GLU A 42 -2.39 -3.59 -6.66
N THR A 43 -2.70 -3.84 -5.39
CA THR A 43 -3.08 -5.19 -4.91
C THR A 43 -4.30 -5.71 -5.67
N LEU A 44 -5.31 -4.84 -5.86
CA LEU A 44 -6.49 -5.16 -6.68
C LEU A 44 -6.13 -5.42 -8.14
N ASN A 45 -5.20 -4.64 -8.71
CA ASN A 45 -4.72 -4.86 -10.08
C ASN A 45 -4.08 -6.25 -10.22
N VAL A 46 -3.17 -6.60 -9.31
CA VAL A 46 -2.50 -7.90 -9.29
C VAL A 46 -3.50 -9.04 -9.13
N GLY A 47 -4.50 -8.90 -8.26
CA GLY A 47 -5.58 -9.89 -8.14
C GLY A 47 -6.47 -10.00 -9.40
N GLY A 48 -6.65 -8.89 -10.12
CA GLY A 48 -7.28 -8.89 -11.44
C GLY A 48 -6.47 -9.66 -12.48
N LEU A 49 -5.14 -9.47 -12.50
CA LEU A 49 -4.23 -10.23 -13.37
C LEU A 49 -4.28 -11.73 -13.07
N ALA A 50 -4.39 -12.11 -11.80
CA ALA A 50 -4.53 -13.51 -11.39
C ALA A 50 -5.82 -14.15 -11.94
N GLN A 51 -6.96 -13.46 -11.90
CA GLN A 51 -8.20 -13.96 -12.52
C GLN A 51 -8.12 -14.02 -14.03
N ILE A 52 -7.49 -13.02 -14.67
CA ILE A 52 -7.29 -13.05 -16.11
C ILE A 52 -6.45 -14.27 -16.49
N TYR A 53 -5.42 -14.60 -15.70
CA TYR A 53 -4.63 -15.82 -15.89
C TYR A 53 -5.50 -17.07 -15.76
N TYR A 54 -6.27 -17.20 -14.69
CA TYR A 54 -7.16 -18.35 -14.47
C TYR A 54 -8.11 -18.60 -15.65
N ASN A 55 -8.72 -17.54 -16.18
CA ASN A 55 -9.71 -17.63 -17.27
C ASN A 55 -9.09 -17.82 -18.66
N LYS A 56 -7.81 -17.48 -18.84
CA LYS A 56 -7.13 -17.63 -20.13
C LYS A 56 -6.77 -19.11 -20.39
N PRO A 57 -6.93 -19.61 -21.63
CA PRO A 57 -6.48 -20.94 -21.99
C PRO A 57 -4.94 -20.99 -22.05
N TYR A 58 -4.37 -22.20 -21.92
CA TYR A 58 -2.93 -22.42 -21.96
C TYR A 58 -2.25 -21.89 -23.23
N ALA A 59 -2.95 -21.94 -24.38
CA ALA A 59 -2.47 -21.40 -25.66
C ALA A 59 -2.17 -19.90 -25.63
N LEU A 60 -2.71 -19.16 -24.66
CA LEU A 60 -2.47 -17.72 -24.45
C LEU A 60 -1.68 -17.44 -23.17
N ALA A 61 -0.88 -18.41 -22.71
CA ALA A 61 -0.14 -18.36 -21.45
C ALA A 61 -1.03 -18.12 -20.22
N GLY A 62 -2.24 -18.69 -20.24
CA GLY A 62 -3.15 -18.72 -19.11
C GLY A 62 -3.09 -20.03 -18.32
N GLY A 63 -3.87 -20.08 -17.24
CA GLY A 63 -3.95 -21.18 -16.31
C GLY A 63 -4.98 -22.26 -16.66
N GLN A 64 -5.80 -22.10 -17.70
CA GLN A 64 -6.82 -23.10 -18.08
C GLN A 64 -7.70 -23.56 -16.89
N GLY A 65 -8.10 -22.61 -16.04
CA GLY A 65 -8.88 -22.93 -14.83
C GLY A 65 -8.05 -23.37 -13.62
N THR A 66 -6.73 -23.13 -13.62
CA THR A 66 -5.89 -23.23 -12.42
C THR A 66 -5.12 -21.93 -12.16
N PHE A 67 -4.89 -21.57 -10.89
CA PHE A 67 -3.94 -20.52 -10.52
C PHE A 67 -2.49 -21.02 -10.42
N ILE A 68 -2.28 -22.34 -10.49
CA ILE A 68 -0.94 -22.93 -10.45
C ILE A 68 -0.13 -22.43 -11.65
N GLY A 69 1.05 -21.87 -11.38
CA GLY A 69 1.93 -21.30 -12.40
C GLY A 69 1.70 -19.81 -12.67
N PHE A 70 0.76 -19.16 -11.98
CA PHE A 70 0.66 -17.72 -11.99
C PHE A 70 1.90 -17.09 -11.34
N ALA A 71 2.52 -16.16 -12.06
CA ALA A 71 3.61 -15.34 -11.57
C ALA A 71 3.26 -13.87 -11.76
N ILE A 72 3.52 -13.06 -10.75
CA ILE A 72 3.31 -11.61 -10.81
C ILE A 72 4.38 -11.03 -11.75
N PRO A 73 4.00 -10.23 -12.77
CA PRO A 73 4.97 -9.60 -13.66
C PRO A 73 5.99 -8.76 -12.85
N PRO A 74 7.30 -8.83 -13.14
CA PRO A 74 8.32 -8.18 -12.31
C PRO A 74 8.12 -6.67 -12.12
N LYS A 75 7.58 -5.99 -13.15
CA LYS A 75 7.27 -4.55 -13.11
C LYS A 75 6.14 -4.17 -12.15
N VAL A 76 5.31 -5.14 -11.77
CA VAL A 76 4.19 -4.96 -10.82
C VAL A 76 4.53 -5.62 -9.49
N ALA A 77 5.40 -6.64 -9.48
CA ALA A 77 5.86 -7.29 -8.26
C ALA A 77 6.70 -6.37 -7.37
N ASP A 78 7.42 -5.42 -7.96
CA ASP A 78 8.20 -4.41 -7.23
C ASP A 78 7.87 -3.03 -7.80
N SER A 79 7.05 -2.28 -7.06
CA SER A 79 6.63 -0.92 -7.40
C SER A 79 7.23 0.10 -6.43
N GLU A 80 7.08 1.39 -6.72
CA GLU A 80 7.47 2.46 -5.80
C GLU A 80 6.65 2.42 -4.49
N ASN A 81 5.42 1.91 -4.57
CA ASN A 81 4.47 1.89 -3.46
C ASN A 81 4.61 0.63 -2.59
N GLY A 82 5.01 -0.51 -3.18
CA GLY A 82 5.11 -1.76 -2.45
C GLY A 82 5.70 -2.94 -3.22
N VAL A 83 5.90 -4.05 -2.50
CA VAL A 83 6.34 -5.35 -3.03
C VAL A 83 5.19 -6.34 -2.93
N PHE A 84 4.87 -7.03 -4.03
CA PHE A 84 3.78 -7.98 -4.12
C PHE A 84 4.31 -9.40 -4.26
N THR A 85 3.89 -10.27 -3.35
CA THR A 85 4.31 -11.67 -3.28
C THR A 85 3.11 -12.60 -3.25
N VAL A 86 3.28 -13.80 -3.80
CA VAL A 86 2.27 -14.87 -3.70
C VAL A 86 2.57 -15.63 -2.41
N GLU A 87 1.61 -15.64 -1.48
CA GLU A 87 1.74 -16.37 -0.22
C GLU A 87 1.36 -17.84 -0.39
N SER A 88 0.24 -18.09 -1.07
CA SER A 88 -0.27 -19.43 -1.28
C SER A 88 -0.96 -19.53 -2.62
N VAL A 89 -0.81 -20.69 -3.26
CA VAL A 89 -1.44 -21.00 -4.54
C VAL A 89 -2.04 -22.39 -4.49
N SER A 90 -3.29 -22.48 -4.94
CA SER A 90 -4.01 -23.73 -5.19
C SER A 90 -4.64 -23.67 -6.59
N GLU A 91 -5.35 -24.72 -7.00
CA GLU A 91 -6.02 -24.69 -8.30
C GLU A 91 -7.08 -23.59 -8.40
N ARG A 92 -7.81 -23.31 -7.32
CA ARG A 92 -8.98 -22.42 -7.33
C ARG A 92 -8.88 -21.24 -6.38
N GLU A 93 -7.75 -21.07 -5.72
CA GLU A 93 -7.53 -19.96 -4.81
C GLU A 93 -6.06 -19.55 -4.85
N ILE A 94 -5.81 -18.26 -4.90
CA ILE A 94 -4.48 -17.69 -4.75
C ILE A 94 -4.54 -16.52 -3.76
N THR A 95 -3.61 -16.51 -2.81
CA THR A 95 -3.46 -15.43 -1.83
C THR A 95 -2.22 -14.63 -2.17
N ILE A 96 -2.41 -13.32 -2.34
CA ILE A 96 -1.37 -12.38 -2.72
C ILE A 96 -1.26 -11.33 -1.63
N LYS A 97 -0.02 -11.04 -1.22
CA LYS A 97 0.31 -10.01 -0.23
C LYS A 97 1.01 -8.86 -0.93
N GLY A 98 0.56 -7.63 -0.67
CA GLY A 98 1.26 -6.40 -1.01
C GLY A 98 1.80 -5.76 0.26
N LEU A 99 3.12 -5.60 0.35
CA LEU A 99 3.82 -4.92 1.44
C LEU A 99 4.23 -3.52 0.98
N GLY A 100 3.72 -2.50 1.64
CA GLY A 100 4.05 -1.11 1.35
C GLY A 100 5.47 -0.74 1.76
N LYS A 101 6.06 0.26 1.10
CA LYS A 101 7.43 0.74 1.39
C LYS A 101 7.51 1.93 2.33
N ILE A 102 6.40 2.65 2.54
CA ILE A 102 6.36 3.79 3.45
C ILE A 102 6.15 3.30 4.88
N LYS A 103 7.10 3.66 5.74
CA LYS A 103 7.07 3.41 7.18
C LYS A 103 6.27 4.49 7.90
N ASP A 104 5.48 4.09 8.88
CA ASP A 104 4.82 5.01 9.79
C ASP A 104 5.76 5.45 10.94
N THR A 105 5.25 6.29 11.84
CA THR A 105 5.99 6.81 12.99
C THR A 105 6.44 5.70 13.96
N GLU A 106 5.87 4.50 13.88
CA GLU A 106 6.21 3.32 14.68
C GLU A 106 7.07 2.31 13.91
N ASN A 107 7.63 2.69 12.74
CA ASN A 107 8.40 1.81 11.86
C ASN A 107 7.59 0.62 11.30
N LYS A 108 6.26 0.75 11.20
CA LYS A 108 5.39 -0.26 10.59
C LYS A 108 5.10 0.10 9.13
N VAL A 109 4.87 -0.92 8.31
CA VAL A 109 4.45 -0.79 6.92
C VAL A 109 3.02 -1.29 6.74
N ALA A 110 2.34 -0.74 5.75
CA ALA A 110 1.02 -1.21 5.33
C ALA A 110 1.12 -2.56 4.62
N GLN A 111 0.32 -3.54 5.02
CA GLN A 111 0.15 -4.81 4.32
C GLN A 111 -1.29 -4.93 3.82
N SER A 112 -1.44 -5.11 2.52
CA SER A 112 -2.69 -5.49 1.87
C SER A 112 -2.64 -6.98 1.53
N THR A 113 -3.72 -7.71 1.77
CA THR A 113 -3.82 -9.13 1.40
C THR A 113 -5.06 -9.33 0.57
N ILE A 114 -4.92 -9.97 -0.58
CA ILE A 114 -6.04 -10.29 -1.48
C ILE A 114 -6.11 -11.78 -1.71
N ILE A 115 -7.32 -12.32 -1.48
CA ILE A 115 -7.66 -13.70 -1.80
C ILE A 115 -8.44 -13.65 -3.11
N VAL A 116 -7.97 -14.39 -4.10
CA VAL A 116 -8.56 -14.42 -5.43
C VAL A 116 -9.09 -15.82 -5.69
N THR A 117 -10.37 -15.90 -5.98
CA THR A 117 -11.06 -17.11 -6.45
C THR A 117 -11.48 -16.92 -7.92
N PRO A 118 -12.01 -17.94 -8.62
CA PRO A 118 -12.43 -17.81 -10.02
C PRO A 118 -13.55 -16.78 -10.23
N TYR A 119 -14.31 -16.47 -9.17
CA TYR A 119 -15.54 -15.68 -9.25
C TYR A 119 -15.55 -14.48 -8.30
N SER A 120 -14.53 -14.33 -7.46
CA SER A 120 -14.46 -13.24 -6.49
C SER A 120 -13.03 -12.80 -6.23
N LEU A 121 -12.88 -11.51 -5.93
CA LEU A 121 -11.72 -11.00 -5.21
C LEU A 121 -12.19 -10.56 -3.84
N THR A 122 -11.47 -10.97 -2.82
CA THR A 122 -11.71 -10.54 -1.46
C THR A 122 -10.45 -9.88 -0.96
N LEU A 123 -10.50 -8.54 -0.87
CA LEU A 123 -9.46 -7.75 -0.23
C LEU A 123 -9.69 -7.82 1.28
N SER A 124 -8.65 -8.22 2.01
CA SER A 124 -8.64 -8.12 3.47
C SER A 124 -8.43 -6.68 3.89
N GLU A 125 -8.87 -6.35 5.10
CA GLU A 125 -8.55 -5.04 5.70
C GLU A 125 -7.03 -4.85 5.74
N LEU A 126 -6.60 -3.61 5.50
CA LEU A 126 -5.20 -3.26 5.51
C LEU A 126 -4.67 -3.39 6.94
N VAL A 127 -3.66 -4.22 7.12
CA VAL A 127 -3.02 -4.47 8.42
C VAL A 127 -1.68 -3.74 8.44
N ARG A 128 -1.35 -3.10 9.56
CA ARG A 128 -0.01 -2.56 9.77
C ARG A 128 0.87 -3.61 10.42
N VAL A 129 2.01 -3.88 9.80
CA VAL A 129 2.93 -4.93 10.19
C VAL A 129 4.28 -4.30 10.42
N ASP A 130 5.04 -4.84 11.36
CA ASP A 130 6.41 -4.37 11.58
C ASP A 130 7.18 -4.45 10.26
N ALA A 131 7.89 -3.39 9.90
CA ALA A 131 8.79 -3.47 8.77
C ALA A 131 9.79 -4.59 9.07
N GLU A 132 9.81 -5.65 8.28
CA GLU A 132 10.91 -6.63 8.37
C GLU A 132 12.21 -5.84 8.18
N ASP A 133 13.06 -5.86 9.20
CA ASP A 133 14.37 -5.23 9.17
C ASP A 133 15.14 -5.83 7.98
N GLU A 134 15.42 -5.00 6.98
CA GLU A 134 16.36 -5.30 5.90
C GLU A 134 17.78 -5.38 6.44
#